data_AF-A0A925CZA3-F1
#
_entry.id   AF-A0A925CZA3-F1
#
_cell.length_a   1.000
_cell.length_b   1.000
_cell.length_c   1.000
_cell.angle_alpha   90.00
_cell.angle_beta   90.00
_cell.angle_gamma   90.00
#
_symmetry.space_group_name_H-M   'P 1'
#
loop_
_entity.id
_entity.type
_entity.pdbx_description
1 polymer ?
#
loop_
_entity_poly.entity_id
_entity_poly.type
_entity_poly.pdbx_seq_one_letter_code
_entity_poly.pdbx_strand_id
1 'polypeptide(L)'
;MRYRFVVIFCWLLLLACDGKKEVQCAFIPETSSIKIDVSLTSLEDSLLSISSKKELVGFFNRHQVLREVFFNRAAYPNDSVFINALYEKFTNPHLDTLLMETHRVFGNGSELRSEFEKAFVNMKYYYPQIGTRKIQTIITGLEGGSDLFVSDSLVIVGLDYFLGDNAKYRPNEMPQYMLRRYTKDFIVPSVVLLTGIDSRINKINTEDRTVLADMIAYGKAYYFTKQMIPCMPDSVLIGYTKKEMEGCYKFESLIWSRFVEDEVLFATSHIVKQKYIAERPKTIEVGEECPGRIGTWVGWQIVKKYMETHPDATLQQLMNMQNASQLFKESGYKPQIVKVPGKEKT
;
A
#
# COMPACT_ATOMS: atom_id res chain seq x y z
N MET A 1 67.55 -28.05 -24.50
CA MET A 1 66.80 -26.95 -25.15
C MET A 1 65.32 -27.25 -24.90
N ARG A 2 64.66 -26.61 -23.91
CA ARG A 2 63.90 -25.34 -24.05
C ARG A 2 62.76 -25.52 -25.10
N TYR A 3 61.45 -25.48 -24.83
CA TYR A 3 60.67 -24.86 -23.75
C TYR A 3 59.35 -25.63 -23.49
N ARG A 4 58.90 -25.56 -22.23
CA ARG A 4 57.54 -25.83 -21.75
C ARG A 4 56.59 -24.73 -22.25
N PHE A 5 55.36 -25.07 -22.62
CA PHE A 5 54.21 -24.19 -22.39
C PHE A 5 52.98 -25.04 -22.04
N VAL A 6 52.64 -24.98 -20.76
CA VAL A 6 51.37 -25.42 -20.19
C VAL A 6 50.37 -24.31 -20.46
N VAL A 7 49.30 -24.60 -21.21
CA VAL A 7 48.13 -23.73 -21.29
C VAL A 7 46.98 -24.44 -20.61
N ILE A 8 46.96 -24.33 -19.28
CA ILE A 8 45.76 -24.51 -18.47
C ILE A 8 45.01 -23.19 -18.61
N PHE A 9 44.05 -23.11 -19.52
CA PHE A 9 43.14 -21.97 -19.57
C PHE A 9 41.88 -22.32 -18.80
N CYS A 10 41.83 -21.74 -17.60
CA CYS A 10 40.75 -21.77 -16.63
C CYS A 10 39.42 -21.33 -17.26
N TRP A 11 38.50 -22.28 -17.48
CA TRP A 11 37.11 -22.02 -17.88
C TRP A 11 36.16 -22.43 -16.74
N LEU A 12 36.34 -21.82 -15.56
CA LEU A 12 35.54 -22.14 -14.36
C LEU A 12 35.11 -20.88 -13.58
N LEU A 13 34.85 -19.76 -14.26
CA LEU A 13 34.43 -18.52 -13.61
C LEU A 13 33.38 -17.74 -14.41
N LEU A 14 32.23 -18.33 -14.74
CA LEU A 14 31.03 -17.56 -15.14
C LEU A 14 29.73 -18.30 -14.80
N LEU A 15 29.49 -18.54 -13.50
CA LEU A 15 28.12 -18.67 -12.96
C LEU A 15 28.04 -17.91 -11.63
N ALA A 16 28.53 -16.67 -11.63
CA ALA A 16 28.02 -15.64 -10.73
C ALA A 16 26.93 -14.89 -11.50
N CYS A 17 25.78 -15.54 -11.69
CA CYS A 17 24.56 -14.81 -11.99
C CYS A 17 24.22 -14.01 -10.73
N ASP A 18 24.47 -12.72 -10.82
CA ASP A 18 23.99 -11.69 -9.92
C ASP A 18 22.47 -11.85 -9.79
N GLY A 19 22.06 -12.49 -8.70
CA GLY A 19 20.68 -12.84 -8.40
C GLY A 19 19.89 -11.59 -8.05
N LYS A 20 19.58 -10.76 -9.04
CA LYS A 20 18.39 -9.91 -8.98
C LYS A 20 17.23 -10.87 -8.80
N LYS A 21 16.75 -11.03 -7.56
CA LYS A 21 15.48 -11.72 -7.29
C LYS A 21 14.43 -10.98 -8.11
N GLU A 22 14.09 -11.51 -9.29
CA GLU A 22 12.92 -11.07 -10.01
C GLU A 22 11.74 -11.12 -9.04
N VAL A 23 10.92 -10.07 -9.07
CA VAL A 23 9.69 -10.03 -8.29
C VAL A 23 8.85 -11.21 -8.77
N GLN A 24 8.81 -12.30 -8.02
CA GLN A 24 7.92 -13.40 -8.34
C GLN A 24 6.48 -12.92 -8.21
N CYS A 25 5.72 -13.07 -9.29
CA CYS A 25 4.29 -12.88 -9.23
C CYS A 25 3.68 -13.92 -8.28
N ALA A 26 2.63 -13.55 -7.55
CA ALA A 26 1.78 -14.56 -6.92
C ALA A 26 1.03 -15.38 -7.98
N PHE A 27 0.23 -16.34 -7.54
CA PHE A 27 -0.67 -17.09 -8.42
C PHE A 27 -1.54 -16.11 -9.23
N ILE A 28 -1.52 -16.27 -10.55
CA ILE A 28 -2.35 -15.49 -11.47
C ILE A 28 -3.59 -16.34 -11.76
N PRO A 29 -4.77 -15.94 -11.27
CA PRO A 29 -5.99 -16.69 -11.52
C PRO A 29 -6.41 -16.61 -12.99
N GLU A 30 -7.01 -17.69 -13.51
CA GLU A 30 -7.68 -17.69 -14.80
C GLU A 30 -8.99 -16.89 -14.70
N THR A 31 -9.00 -15.69 -15.28
CA THR A 31 -10.10 -14.74 -15.13
C THR A 31 -10.76 -14.34 -16.45
N SER A 32 -10.42 -15.01 -17.55
CA SER A 32 -10.94 -14.71 -18.90
C SER A 32 -12.46 -14.75 -19.02
N SER A 33 -13.15 -15.52 -18.18
CA SER A 33 -14.62 -15.60 -18.13
C SER A 33 -15.28 -14.52 -17.25
N ILE A 34 -14.52 -13.81 -16.42
CA ILE A 34 -15.03 -12.80 -15.50
C ILE A 34 -15.01 -11.44 -16.20
N LYS A 35 -16.19 -10.87 -16.42
CA LYS A 35 -16.34 -9.52 -16.98
C LYS A 35 -16.76 -8.54 -15.89
N ILE A 36 -16.02 -7.46 -15.74
CA ILE A 36 -16.35 -6.35 -14.86
C ILE A 36 -16.26 -5.08 -15.66
N ASP A 37 -17.35 -4.30 -15.69
CA ASP A 37 -17.28 -2.93 -16.20
C ASP A 37 -16.99 -1.97 -15.04
N VAL A 38 -15.78 -1.42 -15.02
CA VAL A 38 -15.39 -0.41 -14.04
C VAL A 38 -15.83 0.97 -14.55
N SER A 39 -16.86 1.52 -13.92
CA SER A 39 -17.29 2.90 -14.16
C SER A 39 -16.31 3.87 -13.48
N LEU A 40 -15.50 4.58 -14.27
CA LEU A 40 -14.67 5.70 -13.82
C LEU A 40 -15.30 7.02 -14.26
N THR A 41 -15.53 7.92 -13.30
CA THR A 41 -16.08 9.26 -13.52
C THR A 41 -15.09 10.32 -13.07
N SER A 42 -14.60 11.10 -14.02
CA SER A 42 -13.70 12.23 -13.80
C SER A 42 -14.47 13.48 -13.41
N LEU A 43 -14.15 14.06 -12.25
CA LEU A 43 -14.82 15.26 -11.70
C LEU A 43 -13.88 16.47 -11.63
N GLU A 44 -12.64 16.34 -12.08
CA GLU A 44 -11.60 17.38 -12.02
C GLU A 44 -12.02 18.63 -12.79
N ASP A 45 -12.39 18.45 -14.06
CA ASP A 45 -12.87 19.54 -14.92
C ASP A 45 -14.22 20.09 -14.43
N SER A 46 -15.05 19.23 -13.84
CA SER A 46 -16.37 19.63 -13.33
C SER A 46 -16.26 20.63 -12.20
N LEU A 47 -15.28 20.49 -11.30
CA LEU A 47 -15.09 21.42 -10.18
C LEU A 47 -14.52 22.77 -10.61
N LEU A 48 -13.59 22.77 -11.56
CA LEU A 48 -13.01 24.01 -12.08
C LEU A 48 -13.97 24.78 -12.99
N SER A 49 -14.97 24.11 -13.57
CA SER A 49 -16.03 24.77 -14.33
C SER A 49 -17.04 25.55 -13.46
N ILE A 50 -16.96 25.43 -12.13
CA ILE A 50 -17.90 26.05 -11.19
C ILE A 50 -17.63 27.56 -11.14
N SER A 51 -18.63 28.34 -11.58
CA SER A 51 -18.54 29.80 -11.71
C SER A 51 -19.28 30.55 -10.61
N SER A 52 -20.00 29.83 -9.74
CA SER A 52 -20.72 30.43 -8.61
C SER A 52 -20.83 29.51 -7.40
N LYS A 53 -20.98 30.11 -6.21
CA LYS A 53 -21.23 29.36 -4.96
C LYS A 53 -22.51 28.50 -5.03
N LYS A 54 -23.52 28.94 -5.79
CA LYS A 54 -24.76 28.18 -6.00
C LYS A 54 -24.51 26.88 -6.77
N GLU A 55 -23.66 26.94 -7.79
CA GLU A 55 -23.24 25.75 -8.54
C GLU A 55 -22.42 24.80 -7.65
N LEU A 56 -21.53 25.33 -6.81
CA LEU A 56 -20.76 24.53 -5.84
C LEU A 56 -21.66 23.78 -4.85
N VAL A 57 -22.68 24.45 -4.32
CA VAL A 57 -23.71 23.81 -3.50
C VAL A 57 -24.42 22.69 -4.28
N GLY A 58 -24.81 22.97 -5.53
CA GLY A 58 -25.44 21.98 -6.41
C GLY A 58 -24.57 20.76 -6.67
N PHE A 59 -23.26 20.96 -6.87
CA PHE A 59 -22.27 19.88 -7.00
C PHE A 59 -22.25 19.01 -5.74
N PHE A 60 -22.03 19.61 -4.57
CA PHE A 60 -21.93 18.86 -3.32
C PHE A 60 -23.24 18.18 -2.89
N ASN A 61 -24.40 18.69 -3.29
CA ASN A 61 -25.68 18.01 -3.09
C ASN A 61 -25.80 16.71 -3.90
N ARG A 62 -25.19 16.65 -5.09
CA ARG A 62 -25.12 15.43 -5.92
C ARG A 62 -24.01 14.48 -5.48
N HIS A 63 -22.97 15.01 -4.83
CA HIS A 63 -21.80 14.26 -4.37
C HIS A 63 -21.63 14.36 -2.85
N GLN A 64 -22.60 13.82 -2.10
CA GLN A 64 -22.61 13.93 -0.63
C GLN A 64 -21.38 13.31 0.04
N VAL A 65 -20.83 12.21 -0.49
CA VAL A 65 -19.61 11.58 0.07
C VAL A 65 -18.40 12.52 -0.09
N LEU A 66 -18.31 13.22 -1.22
CA LEU A 66 -17.27 14.24 -1.41
C LEU A 66 -17.41 15.35 -0.36
N ARG A 67 -18.63 15.86 -0.16
CA ARG A 67 -18.92 16.91 0.82
C ARG A 67 -18.60 16.48 2.25
N GLU A 68 -19.23 15.41 2.71
CA GLU A 68 -19.24 15.03 4.13
C GLU A 68 -17.93 14.37 4.55
N VAL A 69 -17.38 13.49 3.70
CA VAL A 69 -16.21 12.68 4.05
C VAL A 69 -14.94 13.24 3.41
N PHE A 70 -14.92 13.37 2.09
CA PHE A 70 -13.66 13.64 1.37
C PHE A 70 -13.10 15.05 1.61
N PHE A 71 -13.97 16.07 1.64
CA PHE A 71 -13.62 17.44 2.03
C PHE A 71 -13.91 17.74 3.51
N ASN A 72 -14.31 16.73 4.28
CA ASN A 72 -14.55 16.80 5.71
C ASN A 72 -15.38 18.03 6.12
N ARG A 73 -16.62 18.13 5.62
CA ARG A 73 -17.52 19.24 5.95
C ARG A 73 -17.60 19.50 7.45
N ALA A 74 -17.60 18.46 8.29
CA ALA A 74 -17.68 18.58 9.74
C ALA A 74 -16.52 19.39 10.38
N ALA A 75 -15.38 19.53 9.71
CA ALA A 75 -14.27 20.38 10.17
C ALA A 75 -14.56 21.89 10.09
N TYR A 76 -15.66 22.29 9.45
CA TYR A 76 -16.03 23.69 9.27
C TYR A 76 -17.19 24.07 10.22
N PRO A 77 -17.23 25.32 10.72
CA PRO A 77 -18.28 25.76 11.64
C PRO A 77 -19.72 25.63 11.08
N ASN A 78 -19.90 25.90 9.79
CA ASN A 78 -21.19 25.80 9.10
C ASN A 78 -21.03 25.70 7.57
N ASP A 79 -22.14 25.46 6.85
CA ASP A 79 -22.16 25.27 5.40
C ASP A 79 -21.67 26.51 4.64
N SER A 80 -22.00 27.71 5.13
CA SER A 80 -21.58 28.95 4.50
C SER A 80 -20.05 29.09 4.52
N VAL A 81 -19.42 28.83 5.67
CA VAL A 81 -17.96 28.87 5.81
C VAL A 81 -17.30 27.82 4.91
N PHE A 82 -17.82 26.59 4.90
CA PHE A 82 -17.34 25.51 4.03
C PHE A 82 -17.39 25.88 2.54
N ILE A 83 -18.56 26.33 2.06
CA ILE A 83 -18.75 26.70 0.65
C ILE A 83 -17.90 27.91 0.29
N ASN A 84 -17.77 28.91 1.17
CA ASN A 84 -16.93 30.07 0.90
C ASN A 84 -15.46 29.67 0.74
N ALA A 85 -14.94 28.85 1.66
CA ALA A 85 -13.55 28.39 1.64
C ALA A 85 -13.23 27.55 0.39
N LEU A 86 -14.10 26.58 0.06
CA LEU A 86 -13.89 25.75 -1.13
C LEU A 86 -14.12 26.51 -2.43
N TYR A 87 -15.05 27.47 -2.46
CA TYR A 87 -15.25 28.29 -3.66
C TYR A 87 -14.03 29.17 -3.93
N GLU A 88 -13.51 29.86 -2.91
CA GLU A 88 -12.28 30.66 -3.04
C GLU A 88 -11.12 29.80 -3.57
N LYS A 89 -10.97 28.58 -3.02
CA LYS A 89 -9.98 27.60 -3.47
C LYS A 89 -10.14 27.18 -4.91
N PHE A 90 -11.34 26.75 -5.31
CA PHE A 90 -11.58 26.25 -6.67
C PHE A 90 -11.54 27.35 -7.73
N THR A 91 -11.66 28.62 -7.32
CA THR A 91 -11.45 29.78 -8.21
C THR A 91 -10.02 30.33 -8.19
N ASN A 92 -9.09 29.70 -7.47
CA ASN A 92 -7.70 30.13 -7.41
C ASN A 92 -6.96 29.75 -8.71
N PRO A 93 -6.29 30.69 -9.41
CA PRO A 93 -5.57 30.40 -10.66
C PRO A 93 -4.45 29.36 -10.55
N HIS A 94 -3.90 29.12 -9.35
CA HIS A 94 -2.90 28.08 -9.16
C HIS A 94 -3.48 26.66 -9.33
N LEU A 95 -4.79 26.50 -9.17
CA LEU A 95 -5.45 25.21 -9.35
C LEU A 95 -5.45 24.76 -10.82
N ASP A 96 -5.42 25.70 -11.77
CA ASP A 96 -5.26 25.41 -13.20
C ASP A 96 -3.95 24.67 -13.48
N THR A 97 -2.87 25.03 -12.78
CA THR A 97 -1.58 24.34 -12.94
C THR A 97 -1.68 22.90 -12.45
N LEU A 98 -2.36 22.67 -11.33
CA LEU A 98 -2.56 21.34 -10.76
C LEU A 98 -3.42 20.45 -11.67
N LEU A 99 -4.46 21.03 -12.28
CA LEU A 99 -5.28 20.35 -13.29
C LEU A 99 -4.45 19.97 -14.52
N MET A 100 -3.63 20.90 -15.04
CA MET A 100 -2.76 20.62 -16.18
C MET A 100 -1.77 19.48 -15.89
N GLU A 101 -1.17 19.45 -14.71
CA GLU A 101 -0.30 18.34 -14.29
C GLU A 101 -1.07 17.03 -14.14
N THR A 102 -2.29 17.08 -13.62
CA THR A 102 -3.19 15.92 -13.50
C THR A 102 -3.49 15.33 -14.87
N HIS A 103 -3.91 16.14 -15.84
CA HIS A 103 -4.14 15.70 -17.23
C HIS A 103 -2.86 15.16 -17.89
N ARG A 104 -1.69 15.75 -17.58
CA ARG A 104 -0.40 15.25 -18.08
C ARG A 104 -0.05 13.86 -17.53
N VAL A 105 -0.33 13.59 -16.25
CA VAL A 105 0.03 12.32 -15.58
C VAL A 105 -0.98 11.21 -15.88
N PHE A 106 -2.27 11.53 -15.85
CA PHE A 106 -3.35 10.54 -15.93
C PHE A 106 -4.04 10.47 -17.30
N GLY A 107 -3.84 11.47 -18.16
CA GLY A 107 -4.52 11.56 -19.45
C GLY A 107 -6.04 11.50 -19.28
N ASN A 108 -6.69 10.59 -20.00
CA ASN A 108 -8.13 10.34 -19.89
C ASN A 108 -8.50 9.29 -18.81
N GLY A 109 -7.55 8.86 -17.98
CA GLY A 109 -7.75 7.85 -16.93
C GLY A 109 -7.88 6.41 -17.44
N SER A 110 -7.64 6.12 -18.72
CA SER A 110 -7.78 4.77 -19.29
C SER A 110 -6.82 3.74 -18.68
N GLU A 111 -5.57 4.12 -18.44
CA GLU A 111 -4.58 3.27 -17.77
C GLU A 111 -5.04 2.93 -16.35
N LEU A 112 -5.41 3.96 -15.57
CA LEU A 112 -5.93 3.81 -14.21
C LEU A 112 -7.18 2.91 -14.17
N ARG A 113 -8.13 3.11 -15.09
CA ARG A 113 -9.32 2.27 -15.23
C ARG A 113 -8.94 0.81 -15.48
N SER A 114 -8.00 0.57 -16.39
CA SER A 114 -7.54 -0.79 -16.74
C SER A 114 -6.85 -1.48 -15.55
N GLU A 115 -6.07 -0.75 -14.76
CA GLU A 115 -5.46 -1.30 -13.54
C GLU A 115 -6.51 -1.69 -12.49
N PHE A 116 -7.51 -0.82 -12.26
CA PHE A 116 -8.63 -1.15 -11.38
C PHE A 116 -9.44 -2.33 -11.89
N GLU A 117 -9.70 -2.41 -13.19
CA GLU A 117 -10.42 -3.53 -13.80
C GLU A 117 -9.69 -4.85 -13.54
N LYS A 118 -8.37 -4.91 -13.79
CA LYS A 118 -7.55 -6.09 -13.50
C LYS A 118 -7.63 -6.50 -12.02
N ALA A 119 -7.46 -5.53 -11.11
CA ALA A 119 -7.51 -5.79 -9.67
C ALA A 119 -8.90 -6.28 -9.22
N PHE A 120 -9.97 -5.68 -9.73
CA PHE A 120 -11.34 -6.05 -9.38
C PHE A 120 -11.76 -7.38 -10.00
N VAL A 121 -11.26 -7.72 -11.18
CA VAL A 121 -11.47 -9.04 -11.81
C VAL A 121 -10.86 -10.14 -10.95
N ASN A 122 -9.62 -9.97 -10.49
CA ASN A 122 -9.00 -10.88 -9.54
C ASN A 122 -9.77 -10.92 -8.21
N MET A 123 -10.26 -9.78 -7.73
CA MET A 123 -11.07 -9.71 -6.51
C MET A 123 -12.39 -10.49 -6.65
N LYS A 124 -13.04 -10.43 -7.80
CA LYS A 124 -14.28 -11.17 -8.08
C LYS A 124 -14.03 -12.68 -8.21
N TYR A 125 -12.86 -13.10 -8.70
CA TYR A 125 -12.45 -14.50 -8.70
C TYR A 125 -12.44 -15.07 -7.27
N TYR A 126 -11.76 -14.39 -6.33
CA TYR A 126 -11.72 -14.83 -4.94
C TYR A 126 -13.03 -14.55 -4.19
N TYR A 127 -13.73 -13.47 -4.49
CA TYR A 127 -14.96 -13.08 -3.80
C TYR A 127 -16.10 -12.85 -4.80
N PRO A 128 -16.73 -13.92 -5.34
CA PRO A 128 -17.77 -13.81 -6.36
C PRO A 128 -18.97 -12.95 -5.93
N GLN A 129 -19.22 -12.84 -4.63
CA GLN A 129 -20.32 -12.04 -4.07
C GLN A 129 -19.97 -10.56 -3.86
N ILE A 130 -18.71 -10.15 -4.09
CA ILE A 130 -18.33 -8.75 -3.90
C ILE A 130 -18.98 -7.86 -4.97
N GLY A 131 -19.52 -6.72 -4.54
CA GLY A 131 -20.09 -5.71 -5.43
C GLY A 131 -19.01 -5.01 -6.27
N THR A 132 -19.42 -4.46 -7.41
CA THR A 132 -18.57 -3.58 -8.21
C THR A 132 -18.55 -2.19 -7.60
N ARG A 133 -17.37 -1.57 -7.55
CA ARG A 133 -17.21 -0.19 -7.07
C ARG A 133 -17.19 0.77 -8.25
N LYS A 134 -17.91 1.88 -8.12
CA LYS A 134 -17.72 3.05 -8.97
C LYS A 134 -16.45 3.77 -8.54
N ILE A 135 -15.77 4.38 -9.49
CA ILE A 135 -14.56 5.16 -9.25
C ILE A 135 -14.87 6.60 -9.62
N GLN A 136 -14.61 7.50 -8.69
CA GLN A 136 -14.63 8.94 -8.92
C GLN A 136 -13.23 9.48 -8.74
N THR A 137 -12.80 10.33 -9.66
CA THR A 137 -11.52 11.01 -9.56
C THR A 137 -11.75 12.51 -9.44
N ILE A 138 -10.89 13.19 -8.70
CA ILE A 138 -11.06 14.59 -8.33
C ILE A 138 -9.71 15.28 -8.12
N ILE A 139 -9.68 16.61 -8.21
CA ILE A 139 -8.59 17.45 -7.68
C ILE A 139 -9.09 18.16 -6.41
N THR A 140 -8.32 18.12 -5.34
CA THR A 140 -8.70 18.74 -4.05
C THR A 140 -8.05 20.09 -3.83
N GLY A 141 -6.98 20.40 -4.58
CA GLY A 141 -6.06 21.48 -4.26
C GLY A 141 -5.05 21.08 -3.17
N LEU A 142 -4.79 19.78 -2.99
CA LEU A 142 -3.93 19.20 -1.95
C LEU A 142 -4.35 19.51 -0.51
N GLU A 143 -5.59 19.95 -0.33
CA GLU A 143 -6.18 20.36 0.93
C GLU A 143 -7.59 19.76 1.06
N GLY A 144 -7.95 19.23 2.22
CA GLY A 144 -9.25 18.55 2.42
C GLY A 144 -9.16 17.29 3.27
N GLY A 145 -7.95 16.80 3.51
CA GLY A 145 -7.64 15.81 4.54
C GLY A 145 -7.57 14.36 4.06
N SER A 146 -8.11 14.03 2.87
CA SER A 146 -8.06 12.67 2.32
C SER A 146 -7.53 12.66 0.88
N ASP A 147 -6.59 11.77 0.59
CA ASP A 147 -6.08 11.46 -0.75
C ASP A 147 -6.90 10.35 -1.43
N LEU A 148 -7.43 9.42 -0.62
CA LEU A 148 -8.24 8.28 -1.04
C LEU A 148 -9.45 8.09 -0.10
N PHE A 149 -10.56 7.64 -0.68
CA PHE A 149 -11.69 7.09 0.06
C PHE A 149 -12.13 5.77 -0.58
N VAL A 150 -12.40 4.76 0.24
CA VAL A 150 -12.77 3.42 -0.22
C VAL A 150 -13.96 2.90 0.59
N SER A 151 -15.05 2.54 -0.09
CA SER A 151 -16.20 1.84 0.46
C SER A 151 -16.50 0.55 -0.32
N ASP A 152 -17.65 -0.07 -0.06
CA ASP A 152 -18.14 -1.23 -0.84
C ASP A 152 -18.55 -0.87 -2.27
N SER A 153 -18.94 0.37 -2.50
CA SER A 153 -19.63 0.80 -3.72
C SER A 153 -18.94 1.99 -4.40
N LEU A 154 -18.05 2.68 -3.71
CA LEU A 154 -17.40 3.89 -4.20
C LEU A 154 -15.92 3.93 -3.81
N VAL A 155 -15.09 4.28 -4.78
CA VAL A 155 -13.70 4.72 -4.59
C VAL A 155 -13.64 6.18 -5.03
N ILE A 156 -13.04 7.05 -4.21
CA ILE A 156 -12.70 8.42 -4.62
C ILE A 156 -11.19 8.56 -4.57
N VAL A 157 -10.60 9.12 -5.62
CA VAL A 157 -9.16 9.36 -5.75
C VAL A 157 -8.89 10.83 -5.99
N GLY A 158 -8.18 11.49 -5.07
CA GLY A 158 -7.62 12.82 -5.28
C GLY A 158 -6.36 12.72 -6.16
N LEU A 159 -6.50 12.87 -7.48
CA LEU A 159 -5.42 12.63 -8.43
C LEU A 159 -4.24 13.58 -8.23
N ASP A 160 -4.51 14.79 -7.76
CA ASP A 160 -3.50 15.80 -7.46
C ASP A 160 -2.49 15.35 -6.41
N TYR A 161 -2.86 14.44 -5.50
CA TYR A 161 -1.91 13.83 -4.58
C TYR A 161 -0.91 12.92 -5.29
N PHE A 162 -1.26 12.27 -6.40
CA PHE A 162 -0.48 11.16 -7.00
C PHE A 162 0.31 11.57 -8.25
N LEU A 163 0.65 12.86 -8.39
CA LEU A 163 1.38 13.42 -9.54
C LEU A 163 2.87 13.04 -9.59
N GLY A 164 3.42 12.52 -8.49
CA GLY A 164 4.80 12.06 -8.38
C GLY A 164 5.83 13.14 -8.05
N ASP A 165 7.10 12.76 -8.09
CA ASP A 165 8.20 13.58 -7.58
C ASP A 165 8.52 14.82 -8.42
N ASN A 166 8.07 14.84 -9.68
CA ASN A 166 8.26 15.96 -10.59
C ASN A 166 7.10 16.96 -10.58
N ALA A 167 6.10 16.76 -9.71
CA ALA A 167 4.95 17.66 -9.60
C ALA A 167 5.39 19.01 -9.01
N LYS A 168 4.89 20.11 -9.58
CA LYS A 168 5.19 21.46 -9.09
C LYS A 168 4.66 21.69 -7.67
N TYR A 169 3.49 21.14 -7.39
CA TYR A 169 2.84 21.24 -6.08
C TYR A 169 2.71 19.85 -5.46
N ARG A 170 3.03 19.74 -4.16
CA ARG A 170 2.89 18.52 -3.36
C ARG A 170 2.42 18.89 -1.95
N PRO A 171 1.83 17.95 -1.19
CA PRO A 171 1.44 18.22 0.19
C PRO A 171 2.64 18.63 1.05
N ASN A 172 2.63 19.86 1.54
CA ASN A 172 3.78 20.47 2.22
C ASN A 172 4.03 19.92 3.64
N GLU A 173 2.98 19.45 4.31
CA GLU A 173 3.05 18.98 5.70
C GLU A 173 3.42 17.48 5.82
N MET A 174 3.65 16.80 4.70
CA MET A 174 3.90 15.36 4.67
C MET A 174 5.40 15.06 4.60
N PRO A 175 5.93 14.19 5.49
CA PRO A 175 7.31 13.75 5.43
C PRO A 175 7.67 13.09 4.09
N GLN A 176 8.90 13.31 3.62
CA GLN A 176 9.38 12.80 2.32
C GLN A 176 9.25 11.29 2.15
N TYR A 177 9.46 10.51 3.22
CA TYR A 177 9.32 9.05 3.18
C TYR A 177 7.88 8.58 2.92
N MET A 178 6.88 9.43 3.19
CA MET A 178 5.48 9.17 2.83
C MET A 178 5.19 9.67 1.41
N LEU A 179 5.67 10.87 1.06
CA LEU A 179 5.48 11.49 -0.26
C LEU A 179 6.03 10.65 -1.41
N ARG A 180 7.02 9.78 -1.20
CA ARG A 180 7.47 8.84 -2.25
C ARG A 180 6.36 7.92 -2.78
N ARG A 181 5.29 7.70 -2.00
CA ARG A 181 4.11 6.90 -2.39
C ARG A 181 3.07 7.70 -3.15
N TYR A 182 3.24 9.01 -3.26
CA TYR A 182 2.33 9.93 -3.95
C TYR A 182 2.69 10.00 -5.44
N THR A 183 2.61 8.83 -6.09
CA THR A 183 2.79 8.60 -7.53
C THR A 183 1.66 7.70 -8.03
N LYS A 184 1.33 7.76 -9.33
CA LYS A 184 0.19 7.04 -9.91
C LYS A 184 0.19 5.52 -9.60
N ASP A 185 1.37 4.90 -9.58
CA ASP A 185 1.55 3.45 -9.37
C ASP A 185 1.09 2.97 -7.98
N PHE A 186 0.84 3.87 -7.03
CA PHE A 186 0.38 3.53 -5.68
C PHE A 186 -1.14 3.61 -5.52
N ILE A 187 -1.89 4.14 -6.48
CA ILE A 187 -3.34 4.34 -6.32
C ILE A 187 -4.05 2.99 -6.16
N VAL A 188 -3.95 2.13 -7.17
CA VAL A 188 -4.66 0.83 -7.18
C VAL A 188 -4.18 -0.08 -6.04
N PRO A 189 -2.85 -0.24 -5.78
CA PRO A 189 -2.38 -0.98 -4.62
C PRO A 189 -2.94 -0.47 -3.28
N SER A 190 -2.99 0.85 -3.08
CA SER A 190 -3.50 1.42 -1.83
C SER A 190 -4.99 1.16 -1.66
N VAL A 191 -5.79 1.28 -2.72
CA VAL A 191 -7.23 0.99 -2.66
C VAL A 191 -7.50 -0.49 -2.35
N VAL A 192 -6.74 -1.40 -2.97
CA VAL A 192 -6.85 -2.83 -2.69
C VAL A 192 -6.37 -3.16 -1.28
N LEU A 193 -5.30 -2.53 -0.80
CA LEU A 193 -4.82 -2.71 0.58
C LEU A 193 -5.86 -2.25 1.61
N LEU A 194 -6.46 -1.08 1.40
CA LEU A 194 -7.57 -0.60 2.25
C LEU A 194 -8.75 -1.57 2.25
N THR A 195 -9.05 -2.18 1.10
CA THR A 195 -10.05 -3.26 1.02
C THR A 195 -9.64 -4.50 1.83
N GLY A 196 -8.35 -4.87 1.82
CA GLY A 196 -7.80 -5.97 2.61
C GLY A 196 -7.68 -5.67 4.11
N ILE A 197 -7.82 -4.42 4.54
CA ILE A 197 -7.87 -4.01 5.95
C ILE A 197 -9.32 -4.00 6.46
N ASP A 198 -10.29 -3.73 5.58
CA ASP A 198 -11.71 -3.66 5.92
C ASP A 198 -12.20 -4.93 6.65
N SER A 199 -12.90 -4.73 7.77
CA SER A 199 -13.34 -5.81 8.66
C SER A 199 -14.37 -6.75 8.03
N ARG A 200 -14.97 -6.38 6.90
CA ARG A 200 -15.83 -7.27 6.11
C ARG A 200 -15.01 -8.34 5.40
N ILE A 201 -13.79 -8.01 4.99
CA ILE A 201 -12.85 -8.91 4.30
C ILE A 201 -11.92 -9.58 5.30
N ASN A 202 -11.28 -8.81 6.18
CA ASN A 202 -10.24 -9.28 7.09
C ASN A 202 -10.80 -9.43 8.51
N LYS A 203 -11.12 -10.66 8.91
CA LYS A 203 -11.63 -10.94 10.25
C LYS A 203 -10.49 -11.00 11.25
N ILE A 204 -10.59 -10.20 12.30
CA ILE A 204 -9.62 -10.16 13.40
C ILE A 204 -10.35 -10.29 14.74
N ASN A 205 -9.66 -10.78 15.77
CA ASN A 205 -10.15 -10.71 17.14
C ASN A 205 -9.87 -9.31 17.71
N THR A 206 -10.90 -8.48 17.88
CA THR A 206 -10.76 -7.09 18.36
C THR A 206 -10.33 -6.99 19.83
N GLU A 207 -10.48 -8.07 20.60
CA GLU A 207 -10.05 -8.12 22.01
C GLU A 207 -8.54 -8.42 22.14
N ASP A 208 -7.91 -8.97 21.10
CA ASP A 208 -6.47 -9.22 21.10
C ASP A 208 -5.71 -7.93 20.80
N ARG A 209 -5.13 -7.34 21.85
CA ARG A 209 -4.39 -6.07 21.78
C ARG A 209 -2.89 -6.27 21.58
N THR A 210 -2.41 -7.48 21.29
CA THR A 210 -0.98 -7.73 21.08
C THR A 210 -0.46 -7.05 19.82
N VAL A 211 0.85 -6.79 19.76
CA VAL A 211 1.50 -6.35 18.52
C VAL A 211 1.41 -7.45 17.46
N LEU A 212 1.50 -8.73 17.85
CA LEU A 212 1.34 -9.86 16.94
C LEU A 212 -0.02 -9.83 16.23
N ALA A 213 -1.11 -9.53 16.93
CA ALA A 213 -2.43 -9.39 16.31
C ALA A 213 -2.44 -8.32 15.21
N ASP A 214 -1.85 -7.14 15.47
CA ASP A 214 -1.71 -6.08 14.47
C ASP A 214 -0.82 -6.53 13.29
N MET A 215 0.31 -7.17 13.58
CA MET A 215 1.23 -7.71 12.57
C MET A 215 0.52 -8.68 11.63
N ILE A 216 -0.25 -9.64 12.18
CA ILE A 216 -1.00 -10.61 11.37
C ILE A 216 -2.14 -9.93 10.61
N ALA A 217 -2.84 -8.96 11.20
CA ALA A 217 -3.88 -8.21 10.51
C ALA A 217 -3.34 -7.51 9.25
N TYR A 218 -2.23 -6.77 9.37
CA TYR A 218 -1.55 -6.16 8.22
C TYR A 218 -0.95 -7.21 7.27
N GLY A 219 -0.37 -8.28 7.79
CA GLY A 219 0.19 -9.36 7.00
C GLY A 219 -0.86 -10.02 6.09
N LYS A 220 -2.06 -10.24 6.61
CA LYS A 220 -3.22 -10.72 5.84
C LYS A 220 -3.64 -9.72 4.78
N ALA A 221 -3.68 -8.43 5.11
CA ALA A 221 -4.02 -7.39 4.14
C ALA A 221 -3.00 -7.29 2.98
N TYR A 222 -1.69 -7.38 3.25
CA TYR A 222 -0.67 -7.42 2.20
C TYR A 222 -0.75 -8.69 1.36
N TYR A 223 -0.96 -9.85 1.99
CA TYR A 223 -1.15 -11.11 1.26
C TYR A 223 -2.37 -11.04 0.34
N PHE A 224 -3.51 -10.57 0.85
CA PHE A 224 -4.71 -10.30 0.07
C PHE A 224 -4.42 -9.39 -1.13
N THR A 225 -3.73 -8.27 -0.89
CA THR A 225 -3.41 -7.28 -1.94
C THR A 225 -2.55 -7.90 -3.03
N LYS A 226 -1.54 -8.70 -2.64
CA LYS A 226 -0.69 -9.42 -3.59
C LYS A 226 -1.50 -10.39 -4.44
N GLN A 227 -2.53 -11.06 -3.92
CA GLN A 227 -3.39 -11.95 -4.74
C GLN A 227 -4.23 -11.18 -5.77
N MET A 228 -4.61 -9.93 -5.48
CA MET A 228 -5.37 -9.10 -6.44
C MET A 228 -4.49 -8.44 -7.48
N ILE A 229 -3.22 -8.21 -7.15
CA ILE A 229 -2.24 -7.59 -8.06
C ILE A 229 -0.95 -8.45 -8.08
N PRO A 230 -0.99 -9.67 -8.67
CA PRO A 230 0.03 -10.70 -8.48
C PRO A 230 1.46 -10.27 -8.78
N CYS A 231 1.65 -9.49 -9.84
CA CYS A 231 2.97 -9.08 -10.30
C CYS A 231 3.44 -7.73 -9.73
N MET A 232 2.67 -7.10 -8.85
CA MET A 232 3.09 -5.84 -8.23
C MET A 232 4.35 -6.06 -7.38
N PRO A 233 5.40 -5.22 -7.52
CA PRO A 233 6.57 -5.30 -6.67
C PRO A 233 6.21 -5.14 -5.20
N ASP A 234 6.78 -6.00 -4.35
CA ASP A 234 6.52 -5.99 -2.91
C ASP A 234 6.84 -4.62 -2.30
N SER A 235 7.86 -3.93 -2.83
CA SER A 235 8.28 -2.60 -2.39
C SER A 235 7.17 -1.56 -2.59
N VAL A 236 6.40 -1.67 -3.68
CA VAL A 236 5.25 -0.79 -3.95
C VAL A 236 4.10 -1.14 -3.00
N LEU A 237 3.79 -2.43 -2.84
CA LEU A 237 2.70 -2.89 -1.96
C LEU A 237 2.86 -2.42 -0.51
N ILE A 238 4.07 -2.53 0.05
CA ILE A 238 4.34 -2.09 1.43
C ILE A 238 4.70 -0.60 1.50
N GLY A 239 5.11 0.02 0.39
CA GLY A 239 5.58 1.40 0.34
C GLY A 239 7.00 1.62 0.86
N TYR A 240 7.89 0.65 0.62
CA TYR A 240 9.33 0.75 0.87
C TYR A 240 10.07 1.12 -0.41
N THR A 241 11.25 1.72 -0.26
CA THR A 241 12.20 1.76 -1.37
C THR A 241 12.69 0.36 -1.70
N LYS A 242 13.21 0.14 -2.92
CA LYS A 242 13.82 -1.15 -3.31
C LYS A 242 14.93 -1.56 -2.34
N LYS A 243 15.80 -0.61 -1.96
CA LYS A 243 16.89 -0.81 -0.98
C LYS A 243 16.36 -1.22 0.40
N GLU A 244 15.30 -0.57 0.89
CA GLU A 244 14.68 -0.94 2.17
C GLU A 244 14.12 -2.35 2.13
N MET A 245 13.41 -2.72 1.05
CA MET A 245 12.86 -4.06 0.88
C MET A 245 13.97 -5.14 0.80
N GLU A 246 15.02 -4.89 0.01
CA GLU A 246 16.20 -5.76 -0.06
C GLU A 246 16.88 -5.90 1.30
N GLY A 247 16.98 -4.80 2.05
CA GLY A 247 17.49 -4.78 3.41
C GLY A 247 16.67 -5.66 4.35
N CYS A 248 15.34 -5.59 4.30
CA CYS A 248 14.45 -6.44 5.09
C CYS A 248 14.71 -7.93 4.80
N TYR A 249 14.80 -8.31 3.52
CA TYR A 249 15.11 -9.70 3.14
C TYR A 249 16.52 -10.13 3.56
N LYS A 250 17.51 -9.26 3.40
CA LYS A 250 18.91 -9.57 3.74
C LYS A 250 19.12 -9.74 5.25
N PHE A 251 18.42 -8.97 6.06
CA PHE A 251 18.59 -8.93 7.52
C PHE A 251 17.39 -9.53 8.28
N GLU A 252 16.55 -10.33 7.61
CA GLU A 252 15.32 -10.91 8.17
C GLU A 252 15.57 -11.61 9.51
N SER A 253 16.65 -12.37 9.62
CA SER A 253 17.00 -13.09 10.84
C SER A 253 17.41 -12.17 12.00
N LEU A 254 18.08 -11.06 11.70
CA LEU A 254 18.44 -10.05 12.70
C LEU A 254 17.18 -9.30 13.16
N ILE A 255 16.33 -8.89 12.22
CA ILE A 255 15.04 -8.26 12.52
C ILE A 255 14.24 -9.17 13.45
N TRP A 256 14.14 -10.46 13.12
CA TRP A 256 13.46 -11.44 13.95
C TRP A 256 14.07 -11.61 15.34
N SER A 257 15.41 -11.69 15.44
CA SER A 257 16.10 -11.78 16.74
C SER A 257 15.72 -10.61 17.65
N ARG A 258 15.71 -9.38 17.10
CA ARG A 258 15.30 -8.18 17.85
C ARG A 258 13.87 -8.24 18.33
N PHE A 259 12.94 -8.72 17.50
CA PHE A 259 11.55 -8.88 17.90
C PHE A 259 11.37 -9.88 19.06
N VAL A 260 12.21 -10.91 19.13
CA VAL A 260 12.21 -11.89 20.22
C VAL A 260 12.90 -11.33 21.46
N GLU A 261 14.09 -10.74 21.31
CA GLU A 261 14.87 -10.13 22.41
C GLU A 261 14.09 -9.03 23.14
N ASP A 262 13.39 -8.18 22.37
CA ASP A 262 12.61 -7.06 22.90
C ASP A 262 11.16 -7.45 23.27
N GLU A 263 10.83 -8.76 23.24
CA GLU A 263 9.51 -9.32 23.56
C GLU A 263 8.35 -8.65 22.81
N VAL A 264 8.58 -8.22 21.56
CA VAL A 264 7.68 -7.36 20.78
C VAL A 264 6.34 -8.02 20.53
N LEU A 265 6.33 -9.31 20.17
CA LEU A 265 5.14 -10.00 19.64
C LEU A 265 3.95 -9.94 20.60
N PHE A 266 4.18 -10.21 21.87
CA PHE A 266 3.12 -10.30 22.87
C PHE A 266 2.90 -9.00 23.65
N ALA A 267 3.69 -7.96 23.36
CA ALA A 267 3.48 -6.65 23.94
C ALA A 267 2.11 -6.08 23.56
N THR A 268 1.46 -5.40 24.50
CA THR A 268 0.18 -4.70 24.30
C THR A 268 0.31 -3.18 24.41
N SER A 269 1.50 -2.68 24.74
CA SER A 269 1.79 -1.27 24.94
C SER A 269 1.66 -0.46 23.65
N HIS A 270 0.94 0.66 23.73
CA HIS A 270 0.84 1.63 22.63
C HIS A 270 2.19 2.15 22.17
N ILE A 271 3.17 2.29 23.06
CA ILE A 271 4.53 2.75 22.70
C ILE A 271 5.21 1.72 21.79
N VAL A 272 5.08 0.43 22.09
CA VAL A 272 5.67 -0.63 21.25
C VAL A 272 4.97 -0.65 19.89
N LYS A 273 3.64 -0.54 19.85
CA LYS A 273 2.88 -0.43 18.59
C LYS A 273 3.32 0.78 17.77
N GLN A 274 3.52 1.94 18.39
CA GLN A 274 4.03 3.13 17.69
C GLN A 274 5.43 2.90 17.09
N LYS A 275 6.31 2.19 17.79
CA LYS A 275 7.68 1.94 17.34
C LYS A 275 7.77 0.94 16.18
N TYR A 276 6.95 -0.10 16.20
CA TYR A 276 7.08 -1.26 15.31
C TYR A 276 6.00 -1.34 14.21
N ILE A 277 4.80 -0.78 14.44
CA ILE A 277 3.64 -0.93 13.54
C ILE A 277 3.25 0.38 12.87
N ALA A 278 3.25 1.50 13.62
CA ALA A 278 2.78 2.78 13.11
C ALA A 278 3.73 3.41 12.07
N GLU A 279 3.21 4.40 11.33
CA GLU A 279 4.03 5.12 10.37
C GLU A 279 5.15 5.93 11.02
N ARG A 280 6.36 5.73 10.51
CA ARG A 280 7.59 6.44 10.94
C ARG A 280 8.68 6.25 9.89
N PRO A 281 9.71 7.11 9.83
CA PRO A 281 10.77 6.98 8.83
C PRO A 281 11.60 5.69 9.01
N LYS A 282 11.95 5.34 10.26
CA LYS A 282 12.84 4.22 10.61
C LYS A 282 12.43 3.56 11.93
N THR A 283 12.71 2.27 12.09
CA THR A 283 12.58 1.53 13.35
C THR A 283 13.97 1.28 13.95
N ILE A 284 14.47 2.30 14.64
CA ILE A 284 15.84 2.36 15.20
C ILE A 284 16.12 1.27 16.25
N GLU A 285 15.07 0.77 16.91
CA GLU A 285 15.16 -0.33 17.87
C GLU A 285 15.72 -1.61 17.22
N VAL A 286 15.46 -1.80 15.92
CA VAL A 286 15.99 -2.93 15.16
C VAL A 286 17.33 -2.59 14.49
N GLY A 287 17.44 -1.39 13.94
CA GLY A 287 18.68 -0.87 13.36
C GLY A 287 18.48 0.46 12.64
N GLU A 288 19.55 1.23 12.46
CA GLU A 288 19.50 2.60 11.92
C GLU A 288 18.87 2.68 10.51
N GLU A 289 19.12 1.68 9.67
CA GLU A 289 18.60 1.62 8.30
C GLU A 289 17.23 0.94 8.19
N CYS A 290 16.75 0.32 9.28
CA CYS A 290 15.52 -0.47 9.29
C CYS A 290 14.32 0.44 8.99
N PRO A 291 13.51 0.17 7.95
CA PRO A 291 12.38 1.01 7.61
C PRO A 291 11.34 1.02 8.73
N GLY A 292 10.55 2.09 8.82
CA GLY A 292 9.38 2.09 9.70
C GLY A 292 8.35 1.05 9.29
N ARG A 293 7.33 0.82 10.14
CA ARG A 293 6.31 -0.23 9.96
C ARG A 293 6.90 -1.64 9.81
N ILE A 294 8.13 -1.89 10.28
CA ILE A 294 8.82 -3.17 10.11
C ILE A 294 8.02 -4.36 10.68
N GLY A 295 7.23 -4.15 11.74
CA GLY A 295 6.34 -5.18 12.27
C GLY A 295 5.28 -5.63 11.25
N THR A 296 4.79 -4.71 10.41
CA THR A 296 3.84 -5.05 9.35
C THR A 296 4.50 -5.92 8.26
N TRP A 297 5.79 -5.69 7.97
CA TRP A 297 6.56 -6.53 7.05
C TRP A 297 6.80 -7.93 7.63
N VAL A 298 7.19 -8.02 8.92
CA VAL A 298 7.37 -9.31 9.60
C VAL A 298 6.04 -10.09 9.66
N GLY A 299 4.94 -9.41 9.97
CA GLY A 299 3.59 -9.99 9.92
C GLY A 299 3.24 -10.55 8.55
N TRP A 300 3.63 -9.84 7.47
CA TRP A 300 3.46 -10.34 6.11
C TRP A 300 4.31 -11.58 5.84
N GLN A 301 5.56 -11.66 6.32
CA GLN A 301 6.38 -12.86 6.18
C GLN A 301 5.77 -14.06 6.94
N ILE A 302 5.23 -13.84 8.14
CA ILE A 302 4.53 -14.89 8.90
C ILE A 302 3.34 -15.44 8.11
N VAL A 303 2.51 -14.56 7.56
CA VAL A 303 1.33 -14.95 6.76
C VAL A 303 1.72 -15.66 5.46
N LYS A 304 2.75 -15.17 4.76
CA LYS A 304 3.29 -15.89 3.59
C LYS A 304 3.74 -17.29 3.97
N LYS A 305 4.51 -17.41 5.05
CA LYS A 305 5.01 -18.69 5.53
C LYS A 305 3.89 -19.65 5.90
N TYR A 306 2.83 -19.16 6.53
CA TYR A 306 1.63 -19.94 6.82
C TYR A 306 1.01 -20.52 5.55
N MET A 307 0.80 -19.70 4.51
CA MET A 307 0.21 -20.15 3.26
C MET A 307 1.13 -21.09 2.46
N GLU A 308 2.45 -20.94 2.59
CA GLU A 308 3.42 -21.88 2.03
C GLU A 308 3.36 -23.27 2.69
N THR A 309 3.14 -23.33 4.01
CA THR A 309 3.07 -24.59 4.75
C THR A 309 1.67 -25.22 4.76
N HIS A 310 0.66 -24.48 4.31
CA HIS A 310 -0.74 -24.92 4.21
C HIS A 310 -1.26 -24.72 2.77
N PRO A 311 -0.75 -25.47 1.77
CA PRO A 311 -1.09 -25.25 0.37
C PRO A 311 -2.58 -25.46 0.05
N ASP A 312 -3.30 -26.22 0.89
CA ASP A 312 -4.74 -26.44 0.74
C ASP A 312 -5.60 -25.32 1.36
N ALA A 313 -4.99 -24.39 2.11
CA ALA A 313 -5.70 -23.26 2.68
C ALA A 313 -6.05 -22.24 1.59
N THR A 314 -7.32 -21.86 1.54
CA THR A 314 -7.82 -20.82 0.63
C THR A 314 -7.54 -19.42 1.19
N LEU A 315 -7.52 -18.42 0.31
CA LEU A 315 -7.41 -17.02 0.72
C LEU A 315 -8.51 -16.63 1.72
N GLN A 316 -9.74 -17.11 1.52
CA GLN A 316 -10.89 -16.80 2.38
C GLN A 316 -10.74 -17.43 3.76
N GLN A 317 -10.21 -18.66 3.85
CA GLN A 317 -9.90 -19.27 5.15
C GLN A 317 -8.85 -18.46 5.90
N LEU A 318 -7.78 -18.03 5.22
CA LEU A 318 -6.77 -17.13 5.80
C LEU A 318 -7.42 -15.84 6.32
N MET A 319 -8.20 -15.16 5.48
CA MET A 319 -8.80 -13.86 5.84
C MET A 319 -9.83 -13.98 6.98
N ASN A 320 -10.49 -15.14 7.13
CA ASN A 320 -11.42 -15.44 8.22
C ASN A 320 -10.75 -15.92 9.52
N MET A 321 -9.45 -16.24 9.50
CA MET A 321 -8.73 -16.69 10.70
C MET A 321 -8.50 -15.51 11.67
N GLN A 322 -9.25 -15.50 12.78
CA GLN A 322 -9.21 -14.41 13.77
C GLN A 322 -8.12 -14.59 14.83
N ASN A 323 -7.69 -15.83 15.09
CA ASN A 323 -6.70 -16.14 16.11
C ASN A 323 -5.27 -15.95 15.56
N ALA A 324 -4.69 -14.77 15.81
CA ALA A 324 -3.34 -14.44 15.36
C ALA A 324 -2.25 -15.34 15.97
N SER A 325 -2.41 -15.73 17.23
CA SER A 325 -1.47 -16.64 17.91
C SER A 325 -1.46 -18.03 17.30
N GLN A 326 -2.64 -18.54 16.91
CA GLN A 326 -2.76 -19.82 16.19
C GLN A 326 -2.07 -19.73 14.83
N LEU A 327 -2.39 -18.72 14.02
CA LEU A 327 -1.78 -18.52 12.70
C LEU A 327 -0.25 -18.47 12.81
N PHE A 328 0.26 -17.68 13.76
CA PHE A 328 1.69 -17.57 14.00
C PHE A 328 2.32 -18.93 14.38
N LYS A 329 1.72 -19.67 15.31
CA LYS A 329 2.22 -20.98 15.73
C LYS A 329 2.24 -21.98 14.56
N GLU A 330 1.15 -22.05 13.79
CA GLU A 330 1.00 -22.95 12.65
C GLU A 330 1.91 -22.57 11.48
N SER A 331 2.24 -21.29 11.31
CA SER A 331 3.18 -20.85 10.26
C SER A 331 4.57 -21.50 10.41
N GLY A 332 4.98 -21.83 11.64
CA GLY A 332 6.35 -22.26 11.92
C GLY A 332 7.41 -21.20 11.57
N TYR A 333 7.02 -19.93 11.43
CA TYR A 333 7.91 -18.85 11.03
C TYR A 333 9.02 -18.64 12.05
N LYS A 334 10.24 -19.04 11.66
CA LYS A 334 11.50 -18.88 12.39
C LYS A 334 12.62 -18.73 11.36
N PRO A 335 12.90 -17.51 10.87
CA PRO A 335 13.98 -17.31 9.90
C PRO A 335 15.31 -17.74 10.54
N GLN A 336 16.12 -18.46 9.76
CA GLN A 336 17.39 -19.02 10.24
C GLN A 336 18.34 -17.89 10.64
N ILE A 337 18.90 -17.97 11.86
CA ILE A 337 19.88 -16.99 12.35
C ILE A 337 21.15 -17.10 11.52
N VAL A 338 21.31 -16.22 10.52
CA VAL A 338 22.59 -16.03 9.88
C VAL A 338 23.45 -15.23 10.87
N LYS A 339 24.46 -15.88 11.46
CA LYS A 339 25.46 -15.19 12.27
C LYS A 339 26.13 -14.14 11.38
N VAL A 340 25.84 -12.87 11.60
CA VAL A 340 26.59 -11.77 10.98
C VAL A 340 28.01 -11.84 11.57
N PRO A 341 29.07 -11.98 10.76
CA PRO A 341 30.44 -11.90 11.27
C PRO A 341 30.58 -10.57 12.01
N GLY A 342 30.93 -10.66 13.30
CA GLY A 342 30.91 -9.53 14.20
C GLY A 342 31.74 -8.37 13.67
N LYS A 343 31.21 -7.14 13.82
CA LYS A 343 32.09 -5.99 13.97
C LYS A 343 32.93 -6.26 15.22
N GLU A 344 34.19 -6.62 15.03
CA GLU A 344 35.18 -6.53 16.09
C GLU A 344 35.12 -5.09 16.63
N LYS A 345 34.83 -4.98 17.92
CA LYS A 345 34.97 -3.72 18.65
C LYS A 345 36.46 -3.41 18.66
N THR A 346 36.89 -2.48 17.80
CA THR A 346 38.12 -1.71 18.02
C THR A 346 37.84 -0.57 18.98
#